data_AF-A0A7J9HBR1-F1
#
_entry.id   AF-A0A7J9HBR1-F1
#
_cell.length_a   1.000
_cell.length_b   1.000
_cell.length_c   1.000
_cell.angle_alpha   90.00
_cell.angle_beta   90.00
_cell.angle_gamma   90.00
#
_symmetry.space_group_name_H-M   'P 1'
#
loop_
_entity.id
_entity.type
_entity.pdbx_description
1 polymer ?
#
loop_
_entity_poly.entity_id
_entity_poly.type
_entity_poly.pdbx_seq_one_letter_code
_entity_poly.pdbx_strand_id
1 'polypeptide(L)'
;KLQSDALREAISTIVAQSKEKQRKFTETIELQIGLKNYDPQKDKRFSGSVKLPHIPRPKMKICMLGDAQHVEEAEKIGLDYMDVEALKKLNKNKKLVKKLAKKYHAFLASESVIKQIPRLLGPGLNKAGKCCIRASESLESKVNETKAMVKFQLKKVLCMGVAVGNVAMEEKQIFQ
;
A
#
# COMPACT_ATOMS: atom_id res chain seq x y z
N LYS A 1 23.59 -5.71 -10.68
CA LYS A 1 22.76 -6.94 -10.53
C LYS A 1 22.91 -7.40 -9.09
N LEU A 2 21.81 -7.69 -8.39
CA LEU A 2 21.89 -8.30 -7.06
C LEU A 2 22.43 -9.73 -7.20
N GLN A 3 23.26 -10.18 -6.26
CA GLN A 3 23.69 -11.57 -6.18
C GLN A 3 22.49 -12.43 -5.74
N SER A 4 22.00 -13.27 -6.64
CA SER A 4 20.85 -14.16 -6.40
C SER A 4 21.10 -15.14 -5.26
N ASP A 5 22.33 -15.64 -5.15
CA ASP A 5 22.70 -16.67 -4.19
C ASP A 5 22.70 -16.11 -2.76
N ALA A 6 23.26 -14.91 -2.58
CA ALA A 6 23.24 -14.20 -1.31
C ALA A 6 21.81 -13.88 -0.85
N LEU A 7 20.90 -13.58 -1.78
CA LEU A 7 19.49 -13.31 -1.46
C LEU A 7 18.79 -14.57 -0.94
N ARG A 8 19.05 -15.72 -1.57
CA ARG A 8 18.44 -17.00 -1.21
C ARG A 8 18.92 -17.49 0.15
N GLU A 9 20.22 -17.34 0.43
CA GLU A 9 20.81 -17.66 1.72
C GLU A 9 20.28 -16.74 2.84
N ALA A 10 20.13 -15.45 2.57
CA ALA A 10 19.55 -14.50 3.52
C ALA A 10 18.08 -14.83 3.84
N ILE A 11 17.26 -15.18 2.85
CA ILE A 11 15.85 -15.56 3.07
C ILE A 11 15.77 -16.82 3.94
N SER A 12 16.55 -17.86 3.62
CA SER A 12 16.58 -19.11 4.40
C SER A 12 16.98 -18.85 5.86
N THR A 13 18.01 -18.02 6.07
CA THR A 13 18.46 -17.64 7.42
C THR A 13 17.38 -16.90 8.21
N ILE A 14 16.67 -15.96 7.58
CA ILE A 14 15.58 -15.20 8.21
C ILE A 14 14.42 -16.12 8.61
N VAL A 15 14.03 -17.05 7.72
CA VAL A 15 12.95 -18.00 7.98
C VAL A 15 13.33 -18.97 9.10
N ALA A 16 14.58 -19.44 9.13
CA ALA A 16 15.08 -20.30 10.20
C ALA A 16 15.06 -19.60 11.57
N GLN A 17 15.57 -18.36 11.66
CA GLN A 17 15.58 -17.59 12.91
C GLN A 17 14.17 -17.25 13.40
N SER A 18 13.23 -17.00 12.49
CA SER A 18 11.83 -16.73 12.85
C SER A 18 11.11 -17.98 13.36
N LYS A 19 11.43 -19.17 12.83
CA LYS A 19 10.95 -20.45 13.37
C LYS A 19 11.48 -20.74 14.77
N GLU A 20 12.72 -20.36 15.05
CA GLU A 20 13.36 -20.55 16.36
C GLU A 20 12.73 -19.65 17.44
N LYS A 21 12.35 -18.42 17.09
CA LYS A 21 11.67 -17.47 17.98
C LYS A 21 10.30 -17.06 17.45
N GLN A 22 9.36 -18.01 17.46
CA GLN A 22 8.00 -17.73 17.02
C GLN A 22 7.34 -16.63 17.86
N ARG A 23 6.95 -15.54 17.18
CA ARG A 23 6.16 -14.45 17.74
C ARG A 23 4.68 -14.69 17.46
N LYS A 24 3.81 -14.18 18.32
CA LYS A 24 2.34 -14.30 18.19
C LYS A 24 1.73 -13.44 17.06
N PHE A 25 2.55 -12.89 16.16
CA PHE A 25 2.10 -12.08 15.03
C PHE A 25 2.86 -12.45 13.76
N THR A 26 2.22 -12.24 12.62
CA THR A 26 2.82 -12.51 11.30
C THR A 26 3.94 -11.53 11.01
N GLU A 27 5.17 -12.01 10.89
CA GLU A 27 6.34 -11.18 10.58
C GLU A 27 6.39 -10.86 9.08
N THR A 28 6.69 -9.59 8.78
CA THR A 28 6.89 -9.09 7.41
C THR A 28 8.37 -9.01 7.10
N ILE A 29 8.76 -9.54 5.94
CA ILE A 29 10.11 -9.48 5.40
C ILE A 29 10.21 -8.19 4.58
N GLU A 30 11.18 -7.35 4.93
CA GLU A 30 11.46 -6.10 4.25
C GLU A 30 12.79 -6.17 3.51
N LEU A 31 12.78 -5.77 2.24
CA LEU A 31 13.96 -5.56 1.43
C LEU A 31 14.42 -4.12 1.59
N GLN A 32 15.64 -3.94 2.10
CA GLN A 32 16.28 -2.64 2.19
C GLN A 32 17.33 -2.49 1.09
N ILE A 33 17.15 -1.48 0.24
CA ILE A 33 18.08 -1.13 -0.84
C ILE A 33 18.75 0.19 -0.47
N GLY A 34 20.07 0.17 -0.30
CA GLY A 34 20.89 1.37 -0.13
C GLY A 34 21.58 1.73 -1.44
N LEU A 35 21.32 2.93 -1.96
CA LEU A 35 22.05 3.46 -3.11
C LEU A 35 23.36 4.09 -2.64
N LYS A 36 24.50 3.54 -3.06
CA LYS A 36 25.81 4.16 -2.88
C LYS A 36 26.08 5.11 -4.04
N ASN A 37 26.73 6.24 -3.76
CA ASN A 37 27.13 7.25 -4.74
C ASN A 37 25.98 7.92 -5.50
N TYR A 38 24.82 8.07 -4.86
CA TYR A 38 23.68 8.80 -5.43
C TYR A 38 23.55 10.16 -4.75
N ASP A 39 23.52 11.25 -5.53
CA ASP A 39 23.38 12.60 -4.98
C ASP A 39 21.93 13.09 -5.21
N PRO A 40 21.09 13.16 -4.15
CA PRO A 40 19.68 13.53 -4.27
C PRO A 40 19.44 14.99 -4.68
N GLN A 41 20.49 15.80 -4.84
CA GLN A 41 20.43 17.16 -5.40
C GLN A 41 20.78 17.21 -6.89
N LYS A 42 21.70 16.36 -7.36
CA LYS A 42 22.13 16.32 -8.78
C LYS A 42 21.29 15.35 -9.60
N ASP A 43 20.88 14.23 -9.00
CA ASP A 43 20.17 13.16 -9.67
C ASP A 43 18.64 13.26 -9.52
N LYS A 44 17.91 12.83 -10.56
CA LYS A 44 16.44 12.81 -10.55
C LYS A 44 15.92 11.76 -9.58
N ARG A 45 15.23 12.23 -8.53
CA ARG A 45 14.49 11.36 -7.61
C ARG A 45 13.50 10.50 -8.39
N PHE A 46 13.61 9.19 -8.21
CA PHE A 46 12.68 8.25 -8.82
C PHE A 46 11.64 7.77 -7.80
N SER A 47 10.42 7.63 -8.28
CA SER A 47 9.33 6.97 -7.60
C SER A 47 8.79 5.92 -8.54
N GLY A 48 8.77 4.68 -8.07
CA GLY A 48 8.23 3.56 -8.83
C GLY A 48 7.27 2.75 -8.00
N SER A 49 6.52 1.92 -8.70
CA SER A 49 5.62 0.94 -8.10
C SER A 49 5.79 -0.37 -8.82
N VAL A 50 5.96 -1.44 -8.06
CA VAL A 50 6.04 -2.79 -8.58
C VAL A 50 4.86 -3.58 -8.02
N LYS A 51 4.21 -4.34 -8.90
CA LYS A 51 3.17 -5.30 -8.52
C LYS A 51 3.88 -6.59 -8.13
N LEU A 52 3.76 -6.99 -6.88
CA LEU A 52 4.29 -8.28 -6.42
C LEU A 52 3.33 -9.41 -6.83
N PRO A 53 3.83 -10.63 -7.07
CA PRO A 53 3.00 -11.80 -7.33
C PRO A 53 2.13 -12.18 -6.12
N HIS A 54 2.66 -11.97 -4.92
CA HIS A 54 2.00 -12.29 -3.66
C HIS A 54 1.77 -11.05 -2.80
N ILE A 55 0.70 -11.07 -1.99
CA ILE A 55 0.30 -9.93 -1.14
C ILE A 55 1.17 -9.90 0.13
N PRO A 56 2.10 -8.93 0.28
CA PRO A 56 3.01 -8.90 1.42
C PRO A 56 2.32 -8.45 2.71
N ARG A 57 1.17 -7.76 2.67
CA ARG A 57 0.44 -7.34 3.87
C ARG A 57 -1.05 -7.70 3.78
N PRO A 58 -1.46 -8.89 4.24
CA PRO A 58 -2.85 -9.31 4.19
C PRO A 58 -3.78 -8.44 5.06
N LYS A 59 -3.26 -7.81 6.13
CA LYS A 59 -4.02 -6.90 7.01
C LYS A 59 -4.09 -5.44 6.52
N MET A 60 -3.76 -5.17 5.26
CA MET A 60 -3.85 -3.81 4.71
C MET A 60 -5.32 -3.37 4.62
N LYS A 61 -5.70 -2.36 5.42
CA LYS A 61 -7.04 -1.77 5.40
C LYS A 61 -7.15 -0.77 4.25
N ILE A 62 -8.06 -1.07 3.32
CA ILE A 62 -8.38 -0.25 2.16
C ILE A 62 -9.79 0.28 2.33
N CYS A 63 -9.98 1.56 2.04
CA CYS A 63 -11.29 2.22 2.12
C CYS A 63 -11.73 2.68 0.73
N MET A 64 -12.98 2.42 0.42
CA MET A 64 -13.65 2.76 -0.83
C MET A 64 -14.41 4.09 -0.70
N LEU A 65 -14.18 5.01 -1.63
CA LEU A 65 -14.86 6.30 -1.71
C LEU A 65 -15.56 6.40 -3.07
N GLY A 66 -16.87 6.34 -3.10
CA GLY A 66 -17.58 6.21 -4.38
C GLY A 66 -19.06 6.55 -4.33
N ASP A 67 -19.69 6.38 -5.49
CA ASP A 67 -21.13 6.47 -5.66
C ASP A 67 -21.81 5.17 -5.22
N ALA A 68 -23.15 5.17 -5.15
CA ALA A 68 -23.96 4.05 -4.65
C ALA A 68 -23.61 2.69 -5.27
N GLN A 69 -23.29 2.64 -6.57
CA GLN A 69 -22.90 1.40 -7.25
C GLN A 69 -21.61 0.79 -6.67
N HIS A 70 -20.58 1.61 -6.44
CA HIS A 70 -19.31 1.13 -5.88
C HIS A 70 -19.41 0.80 -4.39
N VAL A 71 -20.40 1.38 -3.72
CA VAL A 71 -20.72 1.13 -2.31
C VAL A 71 -21.36 -0.24 -2.16
N GLU A 72 -22.33 -0.56 -3.01
CA GLU A 72 -22.93 -1.90 -3.05
C GLU A 72 -21.90 -2.99 -3.39
N GLU A 73 -21.00 -2.72 -4.33
CA GLU A 73 -19.88 -3.63 -4.64
C GLU A 73 -18.92 -3.79 -3.47
N ALA A 74 -18.57 -2.69 -2.79
CA ALA A 74 -17.70 -2.71 -1.63
C ALA A 74 -18.33 -3.49 -0.47
N GLU A 75 -19.63 -3.32 -0.24
CA GLU A 75 -20.39 -4.03 0.79
C GLU A 75 -20.42 -5.53 0.53
N LYS A 76 -20.64 -5.96 -0.72
CA LYS A 76 -20.56 -7.38 -1.12
C LYS A 76 -19.20 -8.01 -0.84
N ILE A 77 -18.12 -7.24 -1.00
CA ILE A 77 -16.73 -7.69 -0.78
C ILE A 77 -16.34 -7.54 0.72
N GLY A 78 -17.15 -6.86 1.53
CA GLY A 78 -16.85 -6.57 2.94
C GLY A 78 -15.75 -5.52 3.14
N LEU A 79 -15.64 -4.56 2.22
CA LEU A 79 -14.72 -3.42 2.31
C LEU A 79 -15.39 -2.23 2.99
N ASP A 80 -14.61 -1.50 3.79
CA ASP A 80 -15.06 -0.24 4.38
C ASP A 80 -15.31 0.81 3.28
N TYR A 81 -16.52 1.34 3.20
CA TYR A 81 -16.92 2.34 2.20
C TYR A 81 -17.32 3.69 2.84
N MET A 82 -17.28 4.76 2.04
CA MET A 82 -17.85 6.05 2.41
C MET A 82 -18.52 6.72 1.20
N ASP A 83 -19.73 7.20 1.42
CA ASP A 83 -20.52 7.90 0.41
C ASP A 83 -20.15 9.38 0.30
N VAL A 84 -20.60 10.01 -0.79
CA VAL A 84 -20.44 11.44 -1.06
C VAL A 84 -21.05 12.31 0.06
N GLU A 85 -22.14 11.86 0.70
CA GLU A 85 -22.76 12.58 1.81
C GLU A 85 -21.92 12.52 3.10
N ALA A 86 -21.35 11.35 3.41
CA ALA A 86 -20.43 11.17 4.52
C ALA A 86 -19.15 12.02 4.33
N LEU A 87 -18.67 12.10 3.08
CA LEU A 87 -17.54 12.95 2.69
C LEU A 87 -17.84 14.44 2.88
N LYS A 88 -19.08 14.89 2.62
CA LYS A 88 -19.52 16.26 2.88
C LYS A 88 -19.62 16.57 4.38
N LYS A 89 -20.07 15.61 5.21
CA LYS A 89 -20.10 15.77 6.69
C LYS A 89 -18.70 15.88 7.31
N LEU A 90 -17.69 15.29 6.66
CA LEU A 90 -16.28 15.36 7.07
C LEU A 90 -15.56 16.63 6.62
N ASN A 91 -16.24 17.48 5.86
CA ASN A 91 -15.68 18.70 5.30
C ASN A 91 -15.22 19.65 6.43
N LYS A 92 -14.05 20.25 6.26
CA LYS A 92 -13.41 21.22 7.18
C LYS A 92 -12.92 20.68 8.54
N ASN A 93 -13.25 19.45 8.95
CA ASN A 93 -12.77 18.87 10.20
C ASN A 93 -11.42 18.14 10.06
N LYS A 94 -10.32 18.90 10.10
CA LYS A 94 -8.93 18.38 9.98
C LYS A 94 -8.61 17.22 10.92
N LYS A 95 -9.18 17.20 12.14
CA LYS A 95 -8.94 16.15 13.14
C LYS A 95 -9.53 14.80 12.73
N LEU A 96 -10.77 14.78 12.21
CA LEU A 96 -11.45 13.56 11.78
C LEU A 96 -10.82 12.99 10.51
N VAL A 97 -10.48 13.86 9.55
CA VAL A 97 -9.75 13.46 8.33
C VAL A 97 -8.38 12.85 8.68
N LYS A 98 -7.66 13.44 9.66
CA LYS A 98 -6.37 12.88 10.12
C LYS A 98 -6.54 11.54 10.85
N LYS A 99 -7.66 11.30 11.54
CA LYS A 99 -7.98 9.98 12.13
C LYS A 99 -8.27 8.95 11.04
N LEU A 100 -9.09 9.28 10.04
CA LEU A 100 -9.39 8.40 8.91
C LEU A 100 -8.12 8.04 8.11
N ALA A 101 -7.30 9.04 7.79
CA ALA A 101 -6.04 8.82 7.06
C ALA A 101 -5.01 7.98 7.84
N LYS A 102 -5.14 7.85 9.16
CA LYS A 102 -4.32 6.94 9.98
C LYS A 102 -4.91 5.53 10.11
N LYS A 103 -6.24 5.40 9.98
CA LYS A 103 -6.96 4.12 10.10
C LYS A 103 -6.75 3.25 8.85
N TYR A 104 -6.70 3.88 7.69
CA TYR A 104 -6.57 3.22 6.39
C TYR A 104 -5.19 3.44 5.76
N HIS A 105 -4.71 2.42 5.06
CA HIS A 105 -3.40 2.44 4.42
C HIS A 105 -3.46 2.91 2.96
N ALA A 106 -4.59 2.66 2.29
CA ALA A 106 -4.86 3.11 0.93
C ALA A 106 -6.34 3.49 0.79
N PHE A 107 -6.60 4.46 -0.07
CA PHE A 107 -7.94 4.88 -0.46
C PHE A 107 -8.14 4.64 -1.94
N LEU A 108 -9.24 3.99 -2.25
CA LEU A 108 -9.72 3.77 -3.61
C LEU A 108 -10.88 4.72 -3.86
N ALA A 109 -10.86 5.43 -4.98
CA ALA A 109 -11.88 6.42 -5.29
C ALA A 109 -12.40 6.27 -6.72
N SER A 110 -13.72 6.39 -6.89
CA SER A 110 -14.36 6.50 -8.21
C SER A 110 -13.97 7.82 -8.89
N GLU A 111 -13.91 7.81 -10.22
CA GLU A 111 -13.51 8.97 -11.03
C GLU A 111 -14.40 10.21 -10.83
N SER A 112 -15.68 10.00 -10.56
CA SER A 112 -16.66 11.05 -10.21
C SER A 112 -16.26 11.79 -8.92
N VAL A 113 -15.83 11.04 -7.90
CA VAL A 113 -15.53 11.57 -6.57
C VAL A 113 -14.12 12.14 -6.49
N ILE A 114 -13.16 11.61 -7.25
CA ILE A 114 -11.74 11.96 -7.10
C ILE A 114 -11.44 13.46 -7.29
N LYS A 115 -12.15 14.12 -8.20
CA LYS A 115 -12.00 15.56 -8.47
C LYS A 115 -12.45 16.40 -7.27
N GLN A 116 -13.39 15.89 -6.47
CA GLN A 116 -13.93 16.57 -5.30
C GLN A 116 -13.10 16.32 -4.04
N ILE A 117 -12.35 15.21 -3.96
CA ILE A 117 -11.58 14.82 -2.76
C ILE A 117 -10.61 15.91 -2.29
N PRO A 118 -9.78 16.56 -3.14
CA PRO A 118 -8.87 17.61 -2.67
C PRO A 118 -9.62 18.79 -2.02
N ARG A 119 -10.80 19.14 -2.53
CA ARG A 119 -11.63 20.24 -2.02
C ARG A 119 -12.36 19.87 -0.73
N LEU A 120 -12.88 18.64 -0.62
CA LEU A 120 -13.69 18.18 0.51
C LEU A 120 -12.84 17.71 1.71
N LEU A 121 -11.78 16.93 1.45
CA LEU A 121 -10.95 16.31 2.48
C LEU A 121 -9.62 17.05 2.70
N GLY A 122 -9.32 18.05 1.87
CA GLY A 122 -8.11 18.85 1.99
C GLY A 122 -6.82 18.05 1.74
N PRO A 123 -5.65 18.64 2.06
CA PRO A 123 -4.35 18.05 1.75
C PRO A 123 -4.05 16.79 2.58
N GLY A 124 -4.75 16.57 3.69
CA GLY A 124 -4.49 15.47 4.64
C GLY A 124 -4.60 14.08 4.00
N LEU A 125 -5.53 13.91 3.06
CA LEU A 125 -5.73 12.63 2.38
C LEU A 125 -4.80 12.43 1.18
N ASN A 126 -4.17 13.50 0.66
CA ASN A 126 -3.28 13.38 -0.50
C ASN A 126 -2.00 12.59 -0.18
N LYS A 127 -1.60 12.60 1.10
CA LYS A 127 -0.44 11.86 1.60
C LYS A 127 -0.74 10.37 1.83
N ALA A 128 -2.01 9.97 1.90
CA ALA A 128 -2.45 8.63 2.27
C ALA A 128 -2.59 7.65 1.08
N GLY A 129 -2.10 8.02 -0.11
CA GLY A 129 -2.11 7.14 -1.29
C GLY A 129 -3.52 6.93 -1.83
N LYS A 130 -3.95 7.82 -2.72
CA LYS A 130 -5.20 7.68 -3.48
C LYS A 130 -4.92 6.92 -4.76
N CYS A 131 -5.73 5.93 -5.07
CA CYS A 131 -5.75 5.27 -6.38
C CYS A 131 -7.15 5.41 -6.97
N CYS A 132 -7.21 5.81 -8.23
CA CYS A 132 -8.46 5.98 -8.96
C CYS A 132 -8.91 4.63 -9.51
N ILE A 133 -10.18 4.31 -9.36
CA ILE A 133 -10.82 3.21 -10.10
C ILE A 133 -11.54 3.83 -11.30
N ARG A 134 -11.28 3.26 -12.48
CA ARG A 134 -12.07 3.52 -13.68
C ARG A 134 -13.37 2.72 -13.58
N ALA A 135 -14.47 3.30 -14.04
CA ALA A 135 -15.79 2.64 -13.98
C ALA A 135 -15.89 1.30 -14.77
N SER A 136 -14.88 0.98 -15.60
CA SER A 136 -14.78 -0.28 -16.34
C SER A 136 -13.99 -1.38 -15.61
N GLU A 137 -13.35 -1.09 -14.49
CA GLU A 137 -12.54 -2.06 -13.74
C GLU A 137 -13.31 -2.59 -12.53
N SER A 138 -13.26 -3.90 -12.29
CA SER A 138 -13.90 -4.49 -11.11
C SER A 138 -13.17 -4.11 -9.82
N LEU A 139 -13.95 -3.79 -8.79
CA LEU A 139 -13.45 -3.37 -7.48
C LEU A 139 -12.45 -4.37 -6.89
N GLU A 140 -12.80 -5.65 -6.96
CA GLU A 140 -12.05 -6.75 -6.36
C GLU A 140 -10.65 -6.89 -6.98
N SER A 141 -10.57 -6.82 -8.31
CA SER A 141 -9.29 -6.85 -9.02
C SER A 141 -8.42 -5.69 -8.55
N LYS A 142 -8.98 -4.48 -8.46
CA LYS A 142 -8.21 -3.30 -8.07
C LYS A 142 -7.75 -3.33 -6.62
N VAL A 143 -8.57 -3.89 -5.74
CA VAL A 143 -8.23 -4.11 -4.33
C VAL A 143 -7.06 -5.08 -4.23
N ASN A 144 -7.08 -6.19 -4.97
CA ASN A 144 -5.99 -7.16 -4.99
C ASN A 144 -4.71 -6.56 -5.58
N GLU A 145 -4.81 -5.78 -6.66
CA GLU A 145 -3.68 -5.03 -7.21
C GLU A 145 -3.11 -4.04 -6.20
N THR A 146 -3.95 -3.29 -5.50
CA THR A 146 -3.51 -2.30 -4.52
C THR A 146 -2.85 -2.97 -3.32
N LYS A 147 -3.32 -4.14 -2.91
CA LYS A 147 -2.70 -4.95 -1.84
C LYS A 147 -1.34 -5.52 -2.25
N ALA A 148 -1.18 -5.87 -3.52
CA ALA A 148 0.05 -6.43 -4.08
C ALA A 148 1.05 -5.37 -4.56
N MET A 149 0.58 -4.14 -4.79
CA MET A 149 1.40 -3.04 -5.29
C MET A 149 2.22 -2.44 -4.15
N VAL A 150 3.54 -2.45 -4.30
CA VAL A 150 4.44 -1.79 -3.36
C VAL A 150 5.09 -0.59 -4.03
N LYS A 151 4.96 0.56 -3.38
CA LYS A 151 5.54 1.83 -3.82
C LYS A 151 6.91 2.00 -3.20
N PHE A 152 7.91 2.25 -4.02
CA PHE A 152 9.24 2.60 -3.58
C PHE A 152 9.52 4.03 -4.04
N GLN A 153 9.73 4.91 -3.07
CA GLN A 153 9.97 6.32 -3.32
C GLN A 153 11.28 6.74 -2.67
N LEU A 154 12.21 7.21 -3.49
CA LEU A 154 13.42 7.82 -2.97
C LEU A 154 13.09 9.23 -2.46
N LYS A 155 13.17 9.41 -1.14
CA LYS A 155 12.93 10.70 -0.47
C LYS A 155 14.27 11.41 -0.24
N LYS A 156 14.56 11.78 1.01
CA LYS A 156 15.82 12.42 1.41
C LYS A 156 16.89 11.40 1.81
N VAL A 157 16.47 10.19 2.20
CA VAL A 157 17.36 9.12 2.68
C VAL A 157 17.72 8.21 1.50
N LEU A 158 18.97 7.79 1.44
CA LEU A 158 19.53 6.92 0.39
C LEU A 158 19.10 5.45 0.50
N CYS A 159 18.43 5.10 1.59
CA CYS A 159 17.89 3.78 1.85
C CYS A 159 16.39 3.74 1.53
N MET A 160 15.98 2.70 0.80
CA MET A 160 14.61 2.42 0.44
C MET A 160 14.23 1.07 1.06
N GLY A 161 13.22 1.06 1.93
CA GLY A 161 12.64 -0.15 2.50
C GLY A 161 11.34 -0.52 1.80
N VAL A 162 11.19 -1.78 1.40
CA VAL A 162 10.04 -2.30 0.67
C VAL A 162 9.62 -3.62 1.32
N ALA A 163 8.35 -3.76 1.68
CA ALA A 163 7.83 -5.05 2.16
C ALA A 163 7.69 -6.01 0.97
N VAL A 164 8.41 -7.13 1.01
CA VAL A 164 8.45 -8.11 -0.09
C VAL A 164 7.66 -9.38 0.21
N GLY A 165 7.42 -9.71 1.48
CA GLY A 165 6.65 -10.89 1.83
C GLY A 165 6.42 -11.03 3.33
N ASN A 166 5.86 -12.16 3.74
CA ASN A 166 5.73 -12.54 5.14
C ASN A 166 6.37 -13.91 5.39
N VAL A 167 6.77 -14.16 6.64
CA VAL A 167 7.37 -15.44 7.04
C VAL A 167 6.40 -16.63 6.90
N ALA A 168 5.09 -16.37 6.83
CA ALA A 168 4.08 -17.41 6.57
C ALA A 168 4.05 -17.90 5.11
N MET A 169 4.76 -17.24 4.19
CA MET A 169 4.84 -17.65 2.78
C MET A 169 6.01 -18.62 2.55
N GLU A 170 5.94 -19.43 1.50
CA GLU A 170 7.05 -20.30 1.14
C GLU A 170 8.27 -19.49 0.66
N GLU A 171 9.47 -19.97 0.96
CA GLU A 171 10.74 -19.33 0.55
C GLU A 171 10.82 -19.10 -0.97
N LYS A 172 10.23 -19.99 -1.77
CA LYS A 172 10.14 -19.85 -3.23
C LYS A 172 9.24 -18.69 -3.66
N GLN A 173 8.16 -18.44 -2.93
CA GLN A 173 7.22 -17.34 -3.20
C GLN A 173 7.79 -15.98 -2.78
N ILE A 174 8.67 -15.97 -1.78
CA ILE A 174 9.37 -14.75 -1.32
C ILE A 174 10.50 -14.36 -2.26
N PHE A 175 11.15 -15.34 -2.91
CA PHE A 175 12.25 -15.10 -3.84
C PHE A 175 11.80 -14.61 -5.22
N GLN A 176 10.56 -14.91 -5.62
CA GLN A 176 10.00 -14.61 -6.95
C GLN A 176 9.53 -13.15 -7.05
#